data_AF-A0A4R2JIG5-F1
#
_entry.id   AF-A0A4R2JIG5-F1
#
_cell.length_a   1.000
_cell.length_b   1.000
_cell.length_c   1.000
_cell.angle_alpha   90.00
_cell.angle_beta   90.00
_cell.angle_gamma   90.00
#
_symmetry.space_group_name_H-M   'P 1'
#
loop_
_entity.id
_entity.type
_entity.pdbx_description
1 polymer ?
#
loop_
_entity_poly.entity_id
_entity_poly.type
_entity_poly.pdbx_seq_one_letter_code
_entity_poly.pdbx_strand_id
1 'polypeptide(L)'
;MEKLPAVGSVEIPDLDIEDPHPLIVDFYASLRDSAQSQFYEPSDWQFARFTLHFANKLIQSARPSSQMLAAVNAALTELLVSEGARRRVRLEIEREQTTATVIDVAEMFRQQMAQ
;
A
#
# COMPACT_ATOMS: atom_id res chain seq x y z
N MET A 1 -2.10 -16.63 21.27
CA MET A 1 -2.75 -15.75 20.28
C MET A 1 -3.70 -16.62 19.48
N GLU A 2 -4.98 -16.28 19.49
CA GLU A 2 -5.99 -16.98 18.69
C GLU A 2 -5.84 -16.54 17.21
N LYS A 3 -5.95 -17.49 16.27
CA LYS A 3 -5.86 -17.20 14.84
C LYS A 3 -7.23 -17.41 14.22
N LEU A 4 -7.77 -16.36 13.60
CA LEU A 4 -9.02 -16.45 12.86
C LEU A 4 -8.70 -16.73 11.38
N PRO A 5 -9.36 -17.69 10.73
CA PRO A 5 -9.19 -17.92 9.31
C PRO A 5 -9.86 -16.80 8.50
N ALA A 6 -9.14 -16.24 7.53
CA ALA A 6 -9.67 -15.36 6.49
C ALA A 6 -9.50 -16.06 5.13
N VAL A 7 -10.45 -15.84 4.22
CA VAL A 7 -10.49 -16.52 2.91
C VAL A 7 -10.43 -15.50 1.79
N GLY A 8 -9.58 -15.76 0.80
CA GLY A 8 -9.49 -14.96 -0.42
C GLY A 8 -8.53 -13.76 -0.31
N SER A 9 -8.44 -13.02 -1.41
CA SER A 9 -7.74 -11.72 -1.46
C SER A 9 -8.66 -10.61 -0.98
N VAL A 10 -8.10 -9.61 -0.29
CA VAL A 10 -8.86 -8.42 0.10
C VAL A 10 -9.10 -7.54 -1.13
N GLU A 11 -10.38 -7.28 -1.43
CA GLU A 11 -10.75 -6.34 -2.49
C GLU A 11 -10.39 -4.92 -2.07
N ILE A 12 -9.66 -4.22 -2.94
CA ILE A 12 -9.24 -2.84 -2.70
C ILE A 12 -10.31 -1.91 -3.27
N PRO A 13 -11.02 -1.12 -2.44
CA PRO A 13 -12.06 -0.21 -2.90
C PRO A 13 -11.46 0.94 -3.70
N ASP A 14 -12.25 1.60 -4.55
CA ASP A 14 -11.85 2.86 -5.16
C ASP A 14 -11.73 3.98 -4.13
N LEU A 15 -10.89 4.97 -4.41
CA LEU A 15 -10.67 6.11 -3.50
C LEU A 15 -12.01 6.81 -3.21
N ASP A 16 -12.77 7.10 -4.27
CA ASP A 16 -14.15 7.62 -4.21
C ASP A 16 -14.28 8.78 -3.21
N ILE A 17 -13.42 9.77 -3.41
CA ILE A 17 -13.46 11.10 -2.80
C ILE A 17 -13.87 12.08 -3.90
N GLU A 18 -14.79 12.99 -3.61
CA GLU A 18 -15.20 14.06 -4.53
C GLU A 18 -14.04 15.05 -4.76
N ASP A 19 -13.72 15.34 -6.02
CA ASP A 19 -12.63 16.22 -6.47
C ASP A 19 -11.31 16.02 -5.68
N PRO A 20 -10.69 14.83 -5.78
CA PRO A 20 -9.49 14.53 -5.02
C PRO A 20 -8.31 15.28 -5.63
N HIS A 21 -7.52 15.93 -4.78
CA HIS A 21 -6.26 16.53 -5.21
C HIS A 21 -5.35 15.43 -5.79
N PRO A 22 -4.60 15.68 -6.90
CA PRO A 22 -3.78 14.65 -7.55
C PRO A 22 -2.83 13.92 -6.60
N LEU A 23 -2.19 14.65 -5.67
CA LEU A 23 -1.34 14.06 -4.63
C LEU A 23 -2.06 13.00 -3.78
N ILE A 24 -3.36 13.16 -3.49
CA ILE A 24 -4.13 12.17 -2.72
C ILE A 24 -4.40 10.92 -3.57
N VAL A 25 -4.65 11.10 -4.87
CA VAL A 25 -4.82 9.98 -5.82
C VAL A 25 -3.53 9.16 -5.90
N ASP A 26 -2.40 9.84 -6.12
CA ASP A 26 -1.07 9.21 -6.20
C ASP A 26 -0.71 8.54 -4.88
N PHE A 27 -1.00 9.19 -3.75
CA PHE A 27 -0.75 8.62 -2.44
C PHE A 27 -1.59 7.37 -2.21
N TYR A 28 -2.87 7.36 -2.57
CA TYR A 28 -3.71 6.18 -2.44
C TYR A 28 -3.22 5.03 -3.33
N ALA A 29 -2.82 5.32 -4.57
CA ALA A 29 -2.19 4.33 -5.44
C ALA A 29 -0.90 3.77 -4.80
N SER A 30 -0.06 4.62 -4.23
CA SER A 30 1.16 4.18 -3.56
C SER A 30 0.89 3.29 -2.34
N LEU A 31 -0.23 3.49 -1.62
CA LEU A 31 -0.64 2.59 -0.55
C LEU A 31 -0.99 1.21 -1.09
N ARG A 32 -1.68 1.13 -2.24
CA ARG A 32 -1.99 -0.14 -2.92
C ARG A 32 -0.72 -0.90 -3.27
N ASP A 33 0.27 -0.22 -3.85
CA ASP A 33 1.50 -0.83 -4.33
C ASP A 33 2.53 -1.14 -3.22
N SER A 34 2.36 -0.56 -2.04
CA SER A 34 3.32 -0.71 -0.95
C SER A 34 3.21 -2.08 -0.27
N ALA A 35 4.34 -2.75 -0.04
CA ALA A 35 4.38 -4.12 0.50
C ALA A 35 3.63 -4.32 1.83
N GLN A 36 3.48 -3.32 2.69
CA GLN A 36 2.71 -3.48 3.94
C GLN A 36 1.20 -3.65 3.70
N SER A 37 0.68 -3.26 2.54
CA SER A 37 -0.75 -3.38 2.21
C SER A 37 -1.21 -4.83 2.13
N GLN A 38 -0.29 -5.78 1.98
CA GLN A 38 -0.58 -7.22 2.06
C GLN A 38 -1.18 -7.65 3.41
N PHE A 39 -1.02 -6.84 4.46
CA PHE A 39 -1.56 -7.08 5.80
C PHE A 39 -2.88 -6.34 6.05
N TYR A 40 -3.36 -5.53 5.10
CA TYR A 40 -4.58 -4.76 5.27
C TYR A 40 -5.81 -5.63 5.10
N GLU A 41 -6.73 -5.50 6.03
CA GLU A 41 -8.08 -6.02 5.96
C GLU A 41 -9.01 -4.98 5.28
N PRO A 42 -10.25 -5.36 4.91
CA PRO A 42 -11.22 -4.41 4.34
C PRO A 42 -11.42 -3.16 5.21
N SER A 43 -11.34 -3.29 6.53
CA SER A 43 -11.42 -2.16 7.48
C SER A 43 -10.26 -1.19 7.34
N ASP A 44 -9.04 -1.68 7.07
CA ASP A 44 -7.87 -0.82 6.91
C ASP A 44 -7.96 -0.01 5.62
N TRP A 45 -8.49 -0.59 4.55
CA TRP A 45 -8.77 0.14 3.31
C TRP A 45 -9.81 1.25 3.49
N GLN A 46 -10.89 0.97 4.23
CA GLN A 46 -11.86 2.03 4.54
C GLN A 46 -11.27 3.08 5.47
N PHE A 47 -10.43 2.68 6.43
CA PHE A 47 -9.72 3.61 7.31
C PHE A 47 -8.73 4.49 6.54
N ALA A 48 -8.06 3.95 5.52
CA ALA A 48 -7.22 4.70 4.61
C ALA A 48 -8.04 5.73 3.82
N ARG A 49 -9.17 5.34 3.21
CA ARG A 49 -10.07 6.28 2.51
C ARG A 49 -10.58 7.39 3.43
N PHE A 50 -11.04 7.03 4.63
CA PHE A 50 -11.46 7.98 5.66
C PHE A 50 -10.35 8.97 6.01
N THR A 51 -9.13 8.48 6.23
CA THR A 51 -7.97 9.32 6.54
C THR A 51 -7.61 10.26 5.38
N LEU A 52 -7.65 9.75 4.15
CA LEU A 52 -7.36 10.52 2.94
C LEU A 52 -8.42 11.57 2.60
N HIS A 53 -9.67 11.38 3.01
CA HIS A 53 -10.69 12.43 2.95
C HIS A 53 -10.28 13.67 3.74
N PHE A 54 -9.75 13.50 4.95
CA PHE A 54 -9.25 14.62 5.76
C PHE A 54 -7.93 15.17 5.21
N ALA A 55 -7.04 14.32 4.70
CA ALA A 55 -5.81 14.77 4.05
C ALA A 55 -6.12 15.63 2.81
N ASN A 56 -7.11 15.25 2.01
CA ASN A 56 -7.56 16.01 0.84
C ASN A 56 -8.04 17.41 1.24
N LYS A 57 -8.91 17.49 2.25
CA LYS A 57 -9.38 18.77 2.80
C LYS A 57 -8.23 19.64 3.34
N LEU A 58 -7.24 19.01 3.96
CA LEU A 58 -6.09 19.71 4.53
C LEU A 58 -5.24 20.39 3.44
N ILE A 59 -4.91 19.65 2.38
CA ILE A 59 -4.07 20.14 1.27
C ILE A 59 -4.78 21.22 0.47
N GLN A 60 -6.09 21.08 0.28
CA GLN A 60 -6.89 22.07 -0.46
C GLN A 60 -7.27 23.31 0.37
N SER A 61 -7.05 23.28 1.69
CA SER A 61 -7.42 24.39 2.57
C SER A 61 -6.46 25.57 2.41
N ALA A 62 -7.02 26.78 2.23
CA ALA A 62 -6.25 28.03 2.31
C ALA A 62 -5.66 28.31 3.71
N ARG A 63 -6.17 27.63 4.76
CA ARG A 63 -5.66 27.69 6.13
C ARG A 63 -5.56 26.26 6.71
N PRO A 64 -4.49 25.52 6.42
CA PRO A 64 -4.31 24.15 6.90
C PRO A 64 -4.29 24.08 8.42
N SER A 65 -5.00 23.10 9.00
CA SER A 65 -5.06 22.90 10.45
C SER A 65 -3.92 21.97 10.92
N SER A 66 -3.07 22.47 11.81
CA SER A 66 -1.97 21.67 12.39
C SER A 66 -2.48 20.48 13.22
N GLN A 67 -3.60 20.64 13.92
CA GLN A 67 -4.22 19.56 14.68
C GLN A 67 -4.77 18.45 13.77
N MET A 68 -5.39 18.84 12.65
CA MET A 68 -5.85 17.86 11.66
C MET A 68 -4.68 17.14 10.98
N LEU A 69 -3.61 17.87 10.65
CA LEU A 69 -2.39 17.27 10.11
C LEU A 69 -1.80 16.24 11.08
N ALA A 70 -1.74 16.57 12.37
CA ALA A 70 -1.26 15.65 13.40
C ALA A 70 -2.12 14.38 13.48
N ALA A 71 -3.45 14.53 13.42
CA ALA A 71 -4.38 13.39 13.42
C ALA A 71 -4.24 12.51 12.17
N VAL A 72 -4.12 13.11 10.98
CA VAL A 72 -3.85 12.37 9.73
C VAL A 72 -2.53 11.62 9.82
N ASN A 73 -1.46 12.25 10.30
CA ASN A 73 -0.15 11.60 10.46
C ASN A 73 -0.17 10.43 11.46
N ALA A 74 -0.95 10.56 12.54
CA ALA A 74 -1.14 9.46 13.49
C ALA A 74 -1.89 8.29 12.83
N ALA A 75 -2.97 8.55 12.10
CA ALA A 75 -3.71 7.51 11.38
C ALA A 75 -2.85 6.80 10.32
N LEU A 76 -2.07 7.55 9.53
CA LEU A 76 -1.13 6.98 8.56
C LEU A 76 0.02 6.20 9.22
N THR A 77 0.35 6.51 10.47
CA THR A 77 1.32 5.74 11.24
C THR A 77 0.78 4.37 11.63
N GLU A 78 -0.49 4.28 12.03
CA GLU A 78 -1.16 3.00 12.32
C GLU A 78 -1.24 2.11 11.08
N LEU A 79 -1.39 2.72 9.90
CA LEU A 79 -1.32 2.04 8.60
C LEU A 79 0.12 1.71 8.14
N LEU A 80 1.14 1.90 8.99
CA LEU A 80 2.53 1.52 8.70
C LEU A 80 3.11 2.16 7.42
N VAL A 81 2.63 3.35 7.04
CA VAL A 81 3.01 4.02 5.78
C VAL A 81 4.49 4.39 5.76
N SER A 82 5.02 4.88 6.89
CA SER A 82 6.42 5.28 6.98
C SER A 82 7.33 4.12 7.38
N GLU A 83 8.58 4.19 6.94
CA GLU A 83 9.61 3.22 7.31
C GLU A 83 9.87 3.18 8.82
N GLY A 84 9.83 4.36 9.47
CA GLY A 84 9.89 4.45 10.92
C GLY A 84 8.73 3.76 11.62
N ALA A 85 7.51 3.80 11.07
CA ALA A 85 6.36 3.06 11.63
C ALA A 85 6.55 1.55 11.52
N ARG A 86 7.04 1.06 10.38
CA ARG A 86 7.35 -0.37 10.19
C ARG A 86 8.44 -0.87 11.14
N ARG A 87 9.54 -0.12 11.29
CA ARG A 87 10.63 -0.48 12.22
C ARG A 87 10.17 -0.60 13.67
N ARG A 88 9.23 0.25 14.12
CA ARG A 88 8.69 0.19 15.49
C ARG A 88 8.00 -1.14 15.79
N VAL A 89 7.34 -1.73 14.79
CA VAL A 89 6.71 -3.05 14.90
C VAL A 89 7.60 -4.18 14.39
N ARG A 90 8.89 -3.89 14.13
CA ARG A 90 9.89 -4.84 13.62
C ARG A 90 9.50 -5.47 12.29
N LEU A 91 8.81 -4.70 11.44
CA LEU A 91 8.49 -5.07 10.07
C LEU A 91 9.59 -4.53 9.15
N GLU A 92 10.26 -5.41 8.43
CA GLU A 92 11.28 -5.09 7.45
C GLU A 92 10.77 -5.43 6.05
N ILE A 93 11.03 -4.54 5.08
CA ILE A 93 10.68 -4.79 3.68
C ILE A 93 11.95 -5.26 2.98
N GLU A 94 12.03 -6.56 2.73
CA GLU A 94 13.02 -7.13 1.82
C GLU A 94 12.60 -6.86 0.38
N ARG A 95 13.58 -6.51 -0.47
CA ARG A 95 13.36 -6.37 -1.91
C ARG A 95 14.23 -7.38 -2.61
N GLU A 96 13.60 -8.41 -3.16
CA GLU A 96 14.28 -9.27 -4.10
C GLU A 96 14.54 -8.47 -5.38
N GLN A 97 15.81 -8.29 -5.73
CA GLN A 97 16.14 -7.91 -7.10
C GLN A 97 15.85 -9.15 -7.93
N THR A 98 14.70 -9.19 -8.61
CA THR A 98 14.42 -10.23 -9.60
C THR A 98 15.60 -10.25 -10.59
N THR A 99 16.50 -11.21 -10.41
CA THR A 99 17.46 -11.58 -11.43
C THR A 99 16.59 -12.23 -12.48
N ALA A 100 16.30 -11.48 -13.55
CA ALA A 100 15.54 -11.95 -14.70
C ALA A 100 15.93 -13.40 -14.97
N THR A 101 14.93 -14.29 -15.00
CA THR A 101 15.13 -15.69 -15.29
C THR A 101 15.94 -15.78 -16.58
N VAL A 102 17.23 -16.07 -16.47
CA VAL A 102 18.00 -16.56 -17.60
C VAL A 102 17.39 -17.93 -17.84
N ILE A 103 16.30 -17.96 -18.60
CA ILE A 103 15.88 -19.14 -19.32
C ILE A 103 17.14 -19.49 -20.11
N ASP A 104 17.79 -20.61 -19.77
CA ASP A 104 18.89 -21.10 -20.59
C ASP A 104 18.26 -21.46 -21.94
N VAL A 105 18.33 -20.50 -22.85
CA VAL A 105 17.80 -20.59 -24.20
C VAL A 105 18.36 -21.85 -24.89
N ALA A 106 19.55 -22.31 -24.48
CA ALA A 106 20.12 -23.56 -24.96
C ALA A 106 19.33 -24.80 -24.52
N GLU A 107 18.69 -24.82 -23.35
CA GLU A 107 17.85 -25.94 -22.89
C GLU A 107 16.53 -26.01 -23.66
N MET A 108 15.94 -24.84 -23.98
CA MET A 108 14.75 -24.74 -24.82
C MET A 108 15.03 -25.18 -26.26
N PHE A 109 16.19 -24.80 -26.84
CA PHE A 109 16.58 -25.25 -28.17
C PHE A 109 16.91 -26.75 -28.23
N ARG A 110 17.50 -27.32 -27.16
CA ARG A 110 17.74 -28.77 -27.06
C ARG A 110 16.43 -29.57 -27.07
N GLN A 111 15.37 -29.07 -26.42
CA GLN A 111 14.06 -29.75 -26.40
C GLN A 111 13.31 -29.67 -27.74
N GLN A 112 13.42 -28.55 -28.47
CA GLN A 112 12.78 -28.40 -29.78
C GLN A 112 13.45 -29.24 -30.88
N MET A 113 14.75 -29.50 -30.78
CA MET A 113 15.49 -30.34 -31.75
C MET A 113 15.37 -31.84 -31.46
N ALA A 114 14.72 -32.23 -30.37
CA ALA A 114 14.50 -33.62 -29.97
C ALA A 114 13.07 -34.14 -30.31
N GLN A 115 12.26 -33.33 -31.00
CA GLN A 115 10.96 -33.71 -31.58
C GLN A 115 11.05 -33.89 -33.10
#